data_AF-A0A9X9X4V2-F1
#
_entry.id   AF-A0A9X9X4V2-F1
#
_cell.length_a   1.000
_cell.length_b   1.000
_cell.length_c   1.000
_cell.angle_alpha   90.00
_cell.angle_beta   90.00
_cell.angle_gamma   90.00
#
_symmetry.space_group_name_H-M   'P 1'
#
loop_
_entity.id
_entity.type
_entity.pdbx_description
1 polymer ?
#
loop_
_entity_poly.entity_id
_entity_poly.type
_entity_poly.pdbx_seq_one_letter_code
_entity_poly.pdbx_strand_id
1 'polypeptide(L)'
;RLAPAPVTRPVAPPAPPRVAAAAAPVVRSFPPARQRLGARSCCWPIGEPGTSGFRFCGGEPMAGKPYCLEHAALAYVKPRDRREDAA
;
A
#
# COMPACT_ATOMS: atom_id res chain seq x y z
N ARG A 1 -4.42 21.40 64.73
CA ARG A 1 -4.65 20.24 63.82
C ARG A 1 -4.06 20.63 62.47
N LEU A 2 -2.89 20.09 62.11
CA LEU A 2 -2.23 20.39 60.84
C LEU A 2 -2.94 19.61 59.73
N ALA A 3 -3.45 20.31 58.71
CA ALA A 3 -4.05 19.69 57.53
C ALA A 3 -2.94 19.07 56.65
N PRO A 4 -3.14 17.89 56.02
CA PRO A 4 -2.16 17.34 55.10
C PRO A 4 -2.14 18.13 53.79
N ALA A 5 -0.93 18.43 53.30
CA ALA A 5 -0.71 19.11 52.02
C ALA A 5 -1.07 18.19 50.83
N PRO A 6 -1.59 18.72 49.71
CA PRO A 6 -1.89 17.92 48.54
C PRO A 6 -0.60 17.56 47.79
N VAL A 7 -0.37 16.26 47.57
CA VAL A 7 0.66 15.75 46.66
C VAL A 7 0.19 15.90 45.23
N THR A 8 0.76 16.86 44.50
CA THR A 8 0.59 16.98 43.05
C THR A 8 1.43 15.91 42.36
N ARG A 9 0.79 15.01 41.59
CA ARG A 9 1.52 14.11 40.68
C ARG A 9 2.04 14.91 39.48
N PRO A 10 3.32 14.75 39.08
CA PRO A 10 3.79 15.35 37.85
C PRO A 10 3.13 14.66 36.65
N VAL A 11 2.52 15.46 35.76
CA VAL A 11 2.14 15.02 34.42
C VAL A 11 3.39 14.95 33.56
N ALA A 12 3.68 13.78 33.01
CA ALA A 12 4.76 13.60 32.04
C ALA A 12 4.44 14.37 30.75
N PRO A 13 5.44 14.99 30.10
CA PRO A 13 5.21 15.69 28.83
C PRO A 13 4.80 14.68 27.74
N PRO A 14 3.99 15.12 26.74
CA PRO A 14 3.68 14.27 25.60
C PRO A 14 4.97 13.94 24.85
N ALA A 15 5.17 12.65 24.57
CA ALA A 15 6.27 12.20 23.74
C ALA A 15 6.21 12.88 22.36
N PRO A 16 7.35 13.21 21.73
CA PRO A 16 7.36 13.80 20.40
C PRO A 16 6.66 12.86 19.40
N PRO A 17 6.02 13.39 18.34
CA PRO A 17 5.52 12.55 17.27
C PRO A 17 6.71 11.76 16.72
N ARG A 18 6.61 10.43 16.77
CA ARG A 18 7.59 9.56 16.13
C ARG A 18 7.56 9.90 14.65
N VAL A 19 8.60 10.58 14.17
CA VAL A 19 8.85 10.72 12.74
C VAL A 19 8.86 9.30 12.16
N ALA A 20 7.88 9.00 11.32
CA ALA A 20 7.84 7.75 10.59
C ALA A 20 9.12 7.68 9.77
N ALA A 21 10.06 6.85 10.21
CA ALA A 21 11.27 6.58 9.45
C ALA A 21 10.81 6.17 8.05
N ALA A 22 11.23 6.92 7.04
CA ALA A 22 11.00 6.57 5.65
C ALA A 22 11.46 5.13 5.47
N ALA A 23 10.51 4.22 5.25
CA ALA A 23 10.83 2.84 4.98
C ALA A 23 11.65 2.85 3.69
N ALA A 24 12.91 2.43 3.78
CA ALA A 24 13.68 2.01 2.61
C ALA A 24 12.77 1.10 1.75
N PRO A 25 12.86 1.12 0.41
CA PRO A 25 12.03 0.24 -0.41
C PRO A 25 12.41 -1.19 -0.04
N VAL A 26 11.64 -1.80 0.85
CA VAL A 26 11.81 -3.20 1.16
C VAL A 26 11.24 -3.89 -0.07
N VAL A 27 12.14 -4.26 -0.98
CA VAL A 27 11.86 -5.30 -1.96
C VAL A 27 11.70 -6.58 -1.16
N ARG A 28 10.55 -6.71 -0.49
CA ARG A 28 10.06 -7.97 0.04
C ARG A 28 9.74 -8.75 -1.22
N SER A 29 10.64 -9.65 -1.57
CA SER A 29 10.31 -10.78 -2.43
C SER A 29 9.07 -11.42 -1.81
N PHE A 30 7.91 -11.06 -2.33
CA PHE A 30 6.65 -11.63 -1.89
C PHE A 30 6.83 -13.13 -2.11
N PRO A 31 6.67 -13.99 -1.08
CA PRO A 31 6.56 -15.42 -1.32
C PRO A 31 5.49 -15.56 -2.40
N PRO A 32 5.69 -16.39 -3.43
CA PRO A 32 4.82 -16.36 -4.58
C PRO A 32 3.40 -16.58 -4.07
N ALA A 33 2.60 -15.50 -4.05
CA ALA A 33 1.14 -15.56 -3.90
C ALA A 33 0.54 -16.15 -5.19
N ARG A 34 1.27 -17.05 -5.81
CA ARG A 34 0.90 -17.92 -6.88
C ARG A 34 0.53 -19.26 -6.24
N GLN A 35 -0.41 -19.25 -5.29
CA GLN A 35 -1.50 -20.22 -5.41
C GLN A 35 -1.88 -20.13 -6.88
N ARG A 36 -1.79 -21.24 -7.61
CA ARG A 36 -1.92 -21.28 -9.06
C ARG A 36 -3.27 -20.71 -9.49
N LEU A 37 -3.39 -19.39 -9.51
CA LEU A 37 -4.35 -18.65 -10.28
C LEU A 37 -3.93 -19.05 -11.68
N GLY A 38 -4.71 -19.97 -12.27
CA GLY A 38 -4.39 -20.57 -13.56
C GLY A 38 -4.13 -19.46 -14.57
N ALA A 39 -3.68 -19.81 -15.78
CA ALA A 39 -3.54 -18.86 -16.88
C ALA A 39 -4.87 -18.18 -17.33
N ARG A 40 -5.86 -18.04 -16.45
CA ARG A 40 -7.27 -17.72 -16.64
C ARG A 40 -7.76 -16.58 -15.72
N SER A 41 -6.88 -15.83 -15.03
CA SER A 41 -7.34 -14.73 -14.18
C SER A 41 -6.41 -13.53 -14.15
N CYS A 42 -7.00 -12.35 -13.98
CA CYS A 42 -6.36 -11.04 -13.97
C CYS A 42 -5.53 -10.86 -12.70
N CYS A 43 -4.26 -10.56 -12.88
CA CYS A 43 -3.27 -10.41 -11.81
C CYS A 43 -3.15 -8.97 -11.28
N TRP A 44 -4.15 -8.12 -11.46
CA TRP A 44 -4.09 -6.74 -10.96
C TRP A 44 -4.19 -6.70 -9.43
N PRO A 45 -3.23 -6.09 -8.72
CA PRO A 45 -3.27 -5.99 -7.27
C PRO A 45 -4.31 -4.96 -6.83
N ILE A 46 -5.15 -5.34 -5.86
CA ILE A 46 -6.15 -4.48 -5.26
C ILE A 46 -5.86 -4.41 -3.76
N GLY A 47 -5.71 -3.19 -3.26
CA GLY A 47 -5.40 -2.90 -1.86
C GLY A 47 -3.89 -2.89 -1.55
N GLU A 48 -3.58 -2.61 -0.29
CA GLU A 48 -2.21 -2.45 0.17
C GLU A 48 -1.58 -3.78 0.59
N PRO A 49 -0.35 -4.09 0.14
CA PRO A 49 0.38 -5.27 0.57
C PRO A 49 0.50 -5.35 2.10
N GLY A 50 0.03 -6.45 2.69
CA GLY A 50 0.05 -6.68 4.14
C GLY A 50 -1.24 -6.31 4.87
N THR A 51 -2.26 -5.81 4.16
CA THR A 51 -3.62 -5.68 4.68
C THR A 51 -4.43 -6.93 4.41
N SER A 52 -5.45 -7.21 5.24
CA SER A 52 -6.41 -8.30 5.01
C SER A 52 -7.25 -8.10 3.75
N GLY A 53 -7.27 -6.88 3.20
CA GLY A 53 -7.94 -6.53 1.96
C GLY A 53 -7.09 -6.76 0.70
N PHE A 54 -5.83 -7.19 0.82
CA PHE A 54 -4.98 -7.42 -0.34
C PHE A 54 -5.45 -8.64 -1.14
N ARG A 55 -5.77 -8.40 -2.42
CA ARG A 55 -6.27 -9.44 -3.34
C ARG A 55 -5.91 -9.11 -4.78
N PHE A 56 -6.03 -10.10 -5.66
CA PHE A 56 -5.95 -9.91 -7.10
C PHE A 56 -7.34 -9.84 -7.72
N CYS A 57 -7.50 -9.06 -8.80
CA CYS A 57 -8.76 -8.86 -9.49
C CYS A 57 -9.49 -10.17 -9.84
N GLY A 58 -8.78 -11.16 -10.40
CA GLY A 58 -9.37 -12.46 -10.72
C GLY A 58 -10.33 -12.49 -11.93
N GLY A 59 -10.60 -11.36 -12.60
CA GLY A 59 -11.38 -11.32 -13.84
C GLY A 59 -10.69 -12.00 -15.03
N GLU A 60 -11.38 -12.25 -16.14
CA GLU A 60 -10.81 -12.95 -17.30
C GLU A 60 -9.65 -12.15 -17.93
N PRO A 61 -8.44 -12.72 -18.06
CA PRO A 61 -7.30 -12.04 -18.64
C PRO A 61 -7.42 -11.99 -20.17
N MET A 62 -6.88 -10.94 -20.78
CA MET A 62 -6.79 -10.89 -22.23
C MET A 62 -5.79 -11.90 -22.77
N ALA A 63 -6.05 -12.42 -23.98
CA ALA A 63 -5.15 -13.34 -24.65
C ALA A 63 -3.72 -12.75 -24.75
N GLY A 64 -2.74 -13.49 -24.24
CA GLY A 64 -1.33 -13.07 -24.23
C GLY A 64 -0.97 -11.97 -23.22
N LYS A 65 -1.90 -11.55 -22.34
CA LYS A 65 -1.67 -10.52 -21.31
C LYS A 65 -2.08 -11.04 -19.93
N PRO A 66 -1.44 -10.57 -18.84
CA PRO A 66 -1.75 -11.02 -17.48
C PRO A 66 -2.95 -10.29 -16.84
N TYR A 67 -3.58 -9.36 -17.55
CA TYR A 67 -4.64 -8.48 -17.02
C TYR A 67 -5.90 -8.56 -17.89
N CYS A 68 -7.06 -8.32 -17.28
CA CYS A 68 -8.32 -8.08 -18.00
C CYS A 68 -8.28 -6.75 -18.76
N LEU A 69 -9.29 -6.48 -19.59
CA LEU A 69 -9.36 -5.28 -20.42
C LEU A 69 -9.23 -3.99 -19.61
N GLU A 70 -9.94 -3.89 -18.50
CA GLU A 70 -9.92 -2.73 -17.60
C GLU A 70 -8.52 -2.47 -17.03
N HIS A 71 -7.94 -3.50 -16.41
CA HIS A 71 -6.65 -3.37 -15.74
C HIS A 71 -5.46 -3.28 -16.71
N ALA A 72 -5.60 -3.82 -17.92
CA ALA A 72 -4.59 -3.60 -18.97
C ALA A 72 -4.56 -2.15 -19.45
N ALA A 73 -5.72 -1.47 -19.51
CA ALA A 73 -5.76 -0.04 -19.85
C ALA A 73 -5.00 0.82 -18.83
N LEU A 74 -5.06 0.43 -17.54
CA LEU A 74 -4.30 1.06 -16.47
C LEU A 74 -2.81 0.69 -16.50
N ALA A 75 -2.46 -0.55 -16.84
CA ALA A 75 -1.07 -1.01 -16.88
C ALA A 75 -0.26 -0.44 -18.05
N TYR A 76 -0.89 -0.26 -19.20
CA TYR A 76 -0.22 0.04 -20.47
C TYR A 76 -0.44 1.48 -20.97
N VAL A 77 -0.71 2.44 -20.08
CA VAL A 77 -0.74 3.85 -20.46
C VAL A 77 0.59 4.27 -21.09
N LYS A 78 0.52 4.81 -22.31
CA LYS A 78 1.69 5.43 -22.95
C LYS A 78 2.15 6.58 -22.06
N PRO A 79 3.47 6.77 -21.86
CA PRO A 79 3.97 7.96 -21.20
C PRO A 79 3.43 9.18 -21.96
N ARG A 80 2.67 10.06 -21.29
CA ARG A 80 2.38 11.39 -21.83
C ARG A 80 3.73 12.07 -22.00
N ASP A 81 4.01 12.53 -23.22
CA ASP A 81 5.18 13.36 -23.49
C ASP A 81 5.19 14.52 -22.49
N ARG A 82 6.23 14.59 -21.64
CA ARG A 82 6.43 15.66 -20.65
C ARG A 82 6.61 17.06 -21.26
N ARG A 83 6.29 17.26 -22.54
CA ARG A 83 6.51 18.51 -23.27
C ARG A 83 5.39 19.54 -23.09
N GLU A 84 4.24 19.17 -22.53
CA GLU A 84 3.06 20.07 -22.49
C GLU A 84 2.78 20.70 -21.10
N ASP A 85 3.49 20.29 -20.04
CA ASP A 85 3.35 20.88 -18.70
C ASP A 85 4.37 22.02 -18.42
N ALA A 86 4.99 22.59 -19.46
CA ALA A 86 6.02 23.62 -19.35
C ALA A 86 5.77 24.86 -20.24
N ALA A 87 4.51 25.16 -20.56
CA ALA A 87 4.11 26.37 -21.30
C ALA A 87 3.26 27.30 -20.41
#